data_AF-A0A437LZK4-F1
#
_entry.id   AF-A0A437LZK4-F1
#
_cell.length_a   1.000
_cell.length_b   1.000
_cell.length_c   1.000
_cell.angle_alpha   90.00
_cell.angle_beta   90.00
_cell.angle_gamma   90.00
#
_symmetry.space_group_name_H-M   'P 1'
#
loop_
_entity.id
_entity.type
_entity.pdbx_description
1 polymer ?
#
loop_
_entity_poly.entity_id
_entity_poly.type
_entity_poly.pdbx_seq_one_letter_code
_entity_poly.pdbx_strand_id
1 'polypeptide(L)'
;MPISQLRRERIKSAVDIAHHINDTEAAIDVALEMMGGLIQAIPAARRSCKVSAAEGQEAIDAVLEAALGLNQARRKLGVDAHGAFLVTSGRIGVPETSFGSFPEKSASTETVELVKAA
;
A
#
# COMPACT_ATOMS: atom_id res chain seq x y z
N MET A 1 -35.18 -9.37 12.85
CA MET A 1 -34.06 -8.65 13.50
C MET A 1 -34.34 -7.15 13.48
N PRO A 2 -34.19 -6.42 14.59
CA PRO A 2 -34.47 -4.99 14.63
C PRO A 2 -33.50 -4.19 13.74
N ILE A 3 -33.98 -3.11 13.11
CA ILE A 3 -33.22 -2.25 12.18
C ILE A 3 -31.93 -1.71 12.84
N SER A 4 -31.98 -1.42 14.14
CA SER A 4 -30.82 -0.96 14.91
C SER A 4 -29.71 -2.03 15.03
N GLN A 5 -30.07 -3.31 15.07
CA GLN A 5 -29.11 -4.41 15.11
C GLN A 5 -28.47 -4.64 13.73
N LEU A 6 -29.28 -4.64 12.66
CA LEU A 6 -28.80 -4.71 11.28
C LEU A 6 -27.76 -3.63 10.96
N ARG A 7 -28.00 -2.40 11.39
CA ARG A 7 -27.05 -1.30 11.20
C ARG A 7 -25.74 -1.53 11.96
N ARG A 8 -25.80 -2.01 13.21
CA ARG A 8 -24.59 -2.29 14.01
C ARG A 8 -23.74 -3.39 13.39
N GLU A 9 -24.37 -4.45 12.89
CA GLU A 9 -23.66 -5.54 12.22
C GLU A 9 -22.95 -5.07 10.95
N ARG A 10 -23.62 -4.24 10.13
CA ARG A 10 -23.00 -3.64 8.93
C ARG A 10 -21.80 -2.76 9.26
N ILE A 11 -21.91 -1.92 10.30
CA ILE A 11 -20.80 -1.07 10.76
C ILE A 11 -19.63 -1.94 11.22
N LYS A 12 -19.91 -2.96 12.04
CA LYS A 12 -18.88 -3.88 12.53
C LYS A 12 -18.15 -4.57 11.37
N SER A 13 -18.88 -5.18 10.43
CA SER A 13 -18.25 -5.84 9.28
C SER A 13 -17.40 -4.90 8.45
N ALA A 14 -17.84 -3.65 8.26
CA ALA A 14 -17.06 -2.68 7.52
C ALA A 14 -15.78 -2.27 8.26
N VAL A 15 -15.83 -2.11 9.59
CA VAL A 15 -14.64 -1.83 10.41
C VAL A 15 -13.66 -3.01 10.35
N ASP A 16 -14.17 -4.24 10.47
CA ASP A 16 -13.35 -5.45 10.39
C ASP A 16 -12.63 -5.54 9.03
N ILE A 17 -13.33 -5.25 7.93
CA ILE A 17 -12.74 -5.20 6.58
C ILE A 17 -11.65 -4.11 6.50
N ALA A 18 -11.91 -2.91 7.01
CA ALA A 18 -10.94 -1.82 6.99
C ALA A 18 -9.66 -2.17 7.77
N HIS A 19 -9.79 -2.84 8.93
CA HIS A 19 -8.64 -3.36 9.67
C HIS A 19 -7.86 -4.38 8.84
N HIS A 20 -8.53 -5.34 8.20
CA HIS A 20 -7.84 -6.33 7.37
C HIS A 20 -7.10 -5.70 6.18
N ILE A 21 -7.65 -4.65 5.57
CA ILE A 21 -6.94 -3.93 4.50
C ILE A 21 -5.69 -3.27 5.05
N ASN A 22 -5.81 -2.52 6.16
CA ASN A 22 -4.67 -1.84 6.79
C ASN A 22 -3.57 -2.83 7.21
N ASP A 23 -3.94 -3.96 7.82
CA ASP A 23 -2.99 -4.99 8.22
C ASP A 23 -2.27 -5.60 7.01
N THR A 24 -3.00 -5.80 5.91
CA THR A 24 -2.44 -6.30 4.65
C THR A 24 -1.48 -5.28 4.04
N GLU A 25 -1.84 -4.00 4.05
CA GLU A 25 -0.97 -2.92 3.58
C GLU A 25 0.33 -2.84 4.37
N ALA A 26 0.24 -2.88 5.70
CA ALA A 26 1.40 -2.88 6.59
C ALA A 26 2.31 -4.08 6.31
N ALA A 27 1.74 -5.26 6.09
CA ALA A 27 2.51 -6.45 5.73
C ALA A 27 3.24 -6.30 4.39
N ILE A 28 2.63 -5.65 3.40
CA ILE A 28 3.28 -5.36 2.11
C ILE A 28 4.41 -4.35 2.29
N ASP A 29 4.23 -3.32 3.11
CA ASP A 29 5.26 -2.33 3.39
C ASP A 29 6.49 -2.98 4.06
N VAL A 30 6.28 -3.88 5.02
CA VAL A 30 7.35 -4.71 5.61
C VAL A 30 8.01 -5.61 4.57
N ALA A 31 7.24 -6.23 3.68
CA ALA A 31 7.81 -7.06 2.61
C ALA A 31 8.68 -6.23 1.65
N LEU A 32 8.26 -5.01 1.30
CA LEU A 32 9.04 -4.09 0.46
C LEU A 32 10.34 -3.66 1.15
N GLU A 33 10.33 -3.42 2.46
CA GLU A 33 11.54 -3.16 3.25
C GLU A 33 12.53 -4.33 3.14
N MET A 34 12.05 -5.57 3.35
CA MET A 34 12.87 -6.77 3.22
C MET A 34 13.43 -6.95 1.80
N MET A 35 12.62 -6.65 0.78
CA MET A 35 13.06 -6.68 -0.62
C MET A 35 14.18 -5.68 -0.90
N GLY A 36 14.13 -4.48 -0.30
CA GLY A 36 15.23 -3.51 -0.38
C GLY A 36 16.55 -4.09 0.14
N GLY A 37 16.51 -4.80 1.26
CA GLY A 37 17.67 -5.51 1.80
C GLY A 37 18.21 -6.58 0.85
N LEU A 38 17.33 -7.37 0.22
CA LEU A 38 17.72 -8.40 -0.75
C LEU A 38 18.34 -7.79 -2.02
N ILE A 39 17.73 -6.72 -2.56
CA ILE A 39 18.23 -5.98 -3.72
C ILE A 39 19.64 -5.43 -3.45
N GLN A 40 19.91 -4.94 -2.23
CA GLN A 40 21.23 -4.46 -1.83
C GLN A 40 22.25 -5.60 -1.68
N ALA A 41 21.84 -6.75 -1.14
CA ALA A 41 22.74 -7.86 -0.83
C ALA A 41 23.38 -8.47 -2.09
N ILE A 42 22.64 -8.59 -3.19
CA ILE A 42 23.13 -9.18 -4.46
C ILE A 42 24.37 -8.44 -5.01
N PRO A 43 24.33 -7.13 -5.32
CA PRO A 43 25.49 -6.40 -5.82
C PRO A 43 26.59 -6.25 -4.75
N ALA A 44 26.25 -6.25 -3.46
CA ALA A 44 27.26 -6.28 -2.40
C ALA A 44 28.08 -7.58 -2.43
N ALA A 45 27.42 -8.73 -2.58
CA ALA A 45 28.07 -10.03 -2.74
C ALA A 45 28.93 -10.09 -4.02
N ARG A 46 28.45 -9.50 -5.14
CA ARG A 46 29.24 -9.41 -6.37
C ARG A 46 30.57 -8.71 -6.14
N ARG A 47 30.53 -7.54 -5.47
CA ARG A 47 31.73 -6.77 -5.14
C ARG A 47 32.67 -7.50 -4.19
N SER A 48 32.14 -8.13 -3.12
CA SER A 48 32.98 -8.84 -2.16
C SER A 48 33.68 -10.06 -2.76
N CYS A 49 33.00 -10.76 -3.66
CA CYS A 49 33.53 -11.97 -4.32
C CYS A 49 34.34 -11.67 -5.59
N LYS A 50 34.46 -10.39 -6.01
CA LYS A 50 35.13 -9.96 -7.25
C LYS A 50 34.61 -10.70 -8.50
N VAL A 51 33.33 -11.03 -8.53
CA VAL A 51 32.70 -11.67 -9.69
C VAL A 51 32.20 -10.62 -10.68
N SER A 52 32.03 -11.03 -11.93
CA SER A 52 31.55 -10.16 -13.01
C SER A 52 30.19 -9.55 -12.68
N ALA A 53 29.91 -8.35 -13.19
CA ALA A 53 28.62 -7.70 -13.04
C ALA A 53 27.46 -8.48 -13.68
N ALA A 54 27.75 -9.32 -14.68
CA ALA A 54 26.78 -10.20 -15.32
C ALA A 54 26.34 -11.36 -14.40
N GLU A 55 27.19 -11.76 -13.44
CA GLU A 55 26.91 -12.90 -12.56
C GLU A 55 25.77 -12.57 -11.60
N GLY A 56 24.69 -13.35 -11.68
CA GLY A 56 23.48 -13.15 -10.87
C GLY A 56 22.63 -11.95 -11.31
N GLN A 57 22.80 -11.44 -12.54
CA GLN A 57 21.92 -10.39 -13.09
C GLN A 57 20.48 -10.88 -13.21
N GLU A 58 20.26 -12.11 -13.68
CA GLU A 58 18.91 -12.70 -13.71
C GLU A 58 18.26 -12.75 -12.32
N ALA A 59 19.06 -12.97 -11.27
CA ALA A 59 18.56 -12.95 -9.89
C ALA A 59 18.14 -11.53 -9.43
N ILE A 60 18.89 -10.48 -9.81
CA ILE A 60 18.47 -9.12 -9.48
C ILE A 60 17.22 -8.71 -10.26
N ASP A 61 17.12 -9.11 -11.53
CA ASP A 61 15.95 -8.84 -12.37
C ASP A 61 14.69 -9.49 -11.78
N ALA A 62 14.76 -10.77 -11.37
CA ALA A 62 13.65 -11.47 -10.73
C ALA A 62 13.22 -10.83 -9.40
N VAL A 63 14.18 -10.39 -8.59
CA VAL A 63 13.89 -9.70 -7.31
C VAL A 63 13.23 -8.34 -7.57
N LEU A 64 13.70 -7.58 -8.56
CA LEU A 64 13.10 -6.30 -8.93
C LEU A 64 11.68 -6.46 -9.47
N GLU A 65 11.42 -7.49 -10.28
CA GLU A 65 10.07 -7.82 -10.77
C GLU A 65 9.12 -8.16 -9.61
N ALA A 66 9.57 -8.98 -8.66
CA ALA A 66 8.78 -9.31 -7.47
C ALA A 66 8.48 -8.07 -6.60
N ALA A 67 9.48 -7.19 -6.41
CA ALA A 67 9.30 -5.95 -5.67
C ALA A 67 8.29 -5.00 -6.35
N LEU A 68 8.34 -4.92 -7.69
CA LEU A 68 7.36 -4.18 -8.47
C LEU A 68 5.95 -4.74 -8.28
N GLY A 69 5.78 -6.07 -8.27
CA GLY A 69 4.51 -6.73 -8.00
C GLY A 69 3.93 -6.36 -6.63
N LEU A 70 4.76 -6.37 -5.58
CA LEU A 70 4.36 -5.94 -4.23
C LEU A 70 3.92 -4.46 -4.21
N ASN A 71 4.68 -3.58 -4.84
CA ASN A 71 4.33 -2.16 -4.92
C ASN A 71 3.02 -1.92 -5.68
N GLN A 72 2.77 -2.68 -6.75
CA GLN A 72 1.49 -2.64 -7.47
C GLN A 72 0.32 -3.14 -6.62
N ALA A 73 0.53 -4.21 -5.84
CA ALA A 73 -0.47 -4.69 -4.89
C ALA A 73 -0.78 -3.64 -3.82
N ARG A 74 0.24 -2.99 -3.24
CA ARG A 74 0.10 -1.91 -2.28
C ARG A 74 -0.73 -0.75 -2.82
N ARG A 75 -0.47 -0.34 -4.06
CA ARG A 75 -1.23 0.73 -4.74
C ARG A 75 -2.68 0.35 -4.96
N LYS A 76 -2.95 -0.88 -5.42
CA LYS A 76 -4.32 -1.37 -5.65
C LYS A 76 -5.13 -1.42 -4.35
N LEU A 77 -4.52 -1.86 -3.25
CA LEU A 77 -5.19 -1.87 -1.94
C LEU A 77 -5.47 -0.44 -1.44
N GLY A 78 -4.46 0.43 -1.43
CA GLY A 78 -4.58 1.77 -0.83
C GLY A 78 -5.32 2.83 -1.66
N VAL A 79 -5.50 2.60 -2.96
CA VAL A 79 -6.24 3.52 -3.83
C VAL A 79 -7.58 2.92 -4.24
N ASP A 80 -7.56 1.70 -4.79
CA ASP A 80 -8.74 1.15 -5.46
C ASP A 80 -9.68 0.48 -4.45
N ALA A 81 -9.14 -0.30 -3.50
CA ALA A 81 -9.98 -0.97 -2.50
C ALA A 81 -10.60 0.04 -1.53
N HIS A 82 -9.81 0.97 -0.96
CA HIS A 82 -10.35 2.04 -0.11
C HIS A 82 -11.43 2.86 -0.82
N GLY A 83 -11.20 3.28 -2.06
CA GLY A 83 -12.18 4.03 -2.85
C GLY A 83 -13.48 3.26 -3.09
N ALA A 84 -13.38 1.97 -3.45
CA ALA A 84 -14.55 1.11 -3.64
C ALA A 84 -15.33 0.85 -2.34
N PHE A 85 -14.63 0.71 -1.21
CA PHE A 85 -15.27 0.53 0.10
C PHE A 85 -15.94 1.81 0.60
N LEU A 86 -15.38 3.00 0.36
CA LEU A 86 -16.03 4.28 0.64
C LEU A 86 -17.35 4.42 -0.13
N VAL A 87 -17.34 4.16 -1.44
CA VAL A 87 -18.55 4.18 -2.28
C VAL A 87 -19.60 3.18 -1.79
N THR A 88 -19.15 2.00 -1.34
CA THR A 88 -20.06 0.97 -0.83
C THR A 88 -20.63 1.35 0.54
N SER A 89 -19.82 1.95 1.43
CA SER A 89 -20.24 2.42 2.77
C SER A 89 -21.38 3.44 2.69
N GLY A 90 -21.29 4.39 1.75
CA GLY A 90 -22.35 5.36 1.46
C GLY A 90 -23.66 4.70 0.97
N ARG A 91 -23.56 3.60 0.20
CA ARG A 91 -24.72 2.84 -0.29
C ARG A 91 -25.40 1.99 0.79
N ILE A 92 -24.66 1.53 1.81
CA ILE A 92 -25.20 0.71 2.91
C ILE A 92 -25.65 1.52 4.12
N GLY A 93 -25.57 2.85 4.06
CA GLY A 93 -26.02 3.77 5.10
C GLY A 93 -25.10 3.81 6.34
N VAL A 94 -23.81 3.52 6.13
CA VAL A 94 -22.75 3.68 7.13
C VAL A 94 -22.07 5.04 6.89
N PRO A 95 -22.10 5.98 7.85
CA PRO A 95 -21.50 7.31 7.67
C PRO A 95 -19.98 7.22 7.41
N GLU A 96 -19.48 8.02 6.47
CA GLU A 96 -18.05 8.13 6.11
C GLU A 96 -17.16 8.48 7.32
N THR A 97 -17.72 9.18 8.32
CA THR A 97 -17.04 9.58 9.56
C THR A 97 -16.74 8.43 10.53
N SER A 98 -17.20 7.21 10.27
CA SER A 98 -16.99 6.08 11.19
C SER A 98 -15.67 5.33 10.99
N PHE A 99 -14.88 5.67 9.96
CA PHE A 99 -13.66 4.96 9.59
C PHE A 99 -12.40 5.76 9.87
N GLY A 100 -12.19 6.12 11.14
CA GLY A 100 -10.89 6.56 11.66
C GLY A 100 -10.36 7.90 11.10
N SER A 101 -9.79 8.70 12.00
CA SER A 101 -9.03 9.89 11.63
C SER A 101 -7.76 9.47 10.89
N PHE A 102 -7.82 9.32 9.57
CA PHE A 102 -6.62 9.28 8.74
C PHE A 102 -6.09 10.72 8.58
N PRO A 103 -4.76 10.96 8.64
CA PRO A 103 -4.20 12.21 8.15
C PRO A 103 -4.66 12.40 6.71
N GLU A 104 -5.02 13.63 6.31
CA GLU A 104 -5.36 13.93 4.92
C GLU A 104 -4.36 13.25 4.00
N LYS A 105 -4.87 12.37 3.13
CA LYS A 105 -4.12 11.90 1.98
C LYS A 105 -3.71 13.17 1.24
N SER A 106 -2.44 13.53 1.30
CA SER A 106 -1.95 14.75 0.66
C SER A 106 -2.42 14.70 -0.78
N ALA A 107 -3.32 15.63 -1.13
CA ALA A 107 -3.71 15.82 -2.51
C ALA A 107 -2.41 15.93 -3.30
N SER A 108 -2.21 15.05 -4.27
CA SER A 108 -1.08 15.14 -5.19
C SER A 108 -1.09 16.57 -5.72
N THR A 109 -0.14 17.37 -5.24
CA THR A 109 0.04 18.75 -5.65
C THR A 109 0.56 18.73 -7.08
N GLU A 110 -0.33 18.52 -8.04
CA GLU A 110 -0.14 19.02 -9.39
C GLU A 110 -0.33 20.53 -9.35
N THR A 111 0.72 21.24 -8.92
CA THR A 111 1.15 22.56 -9.40
C THR A 111 2.30 23.02 -8.52
N VAL A 112 3.52 22.55 -8.81
CA VAL A 112 4.73 23.31 -8.46
C VAL A 112 4.85 24.42 -9.50
N GLU A 113 4.15 25.53 -9.29
CA GLU A 113 4.59 26.80 -9.89
C GLU A 113 5.72 27.35 -9.05
N LEU A 114 6.86 27.50 -9.72
CA LEU A 114 8.16 27.83 -9.16
C LEU A 114 8.15 29.12 -8.34
N VAL A 115 8.72 29.00 -7.15
CA VAL A 115 9.40 30.09 -6.46
C VAL A 115 10.40 30.76 -7.43
N LYS A 116 10.11 31.99 -7.83
CA LYS A 116 11.13 33.03 -8.05
C LYS A 116 10.63 34.36 -7.49
N ALA A 117 10.79 34.52 -6.19
CA ALA A 117 11.15 35.82 -5.63
C ALA A 117 12.68 35.86 -5.53
N ALA A 118 13.29 36.62 -6.43
CA ALA A 118 14.63 37.19 -6.32
C ALA A 118 14.62 38.53 -7.05
#